data_AF-A0A538F133-F1
#
_entry.id   AF-A0A538F133-F1
#
_cell.length_a   1.000
_cell.length_b   1.000
_cell.length_c   1.000
_cell.angle_alpha   90.00
_cell.angle_beta   90.00
_cell.angle_gamma   90.00
#
_symmetry.space_group_name_H-M   'P 1'
#
loop_
_entity.id
_entity.type
_entity.pdbx_description
1 polymer ?
#
loop_
_entity_poly.entity_id
_entity_poly.type
_entity_poly.pdbx_seq_one_letter_code
_entity_poly.pdbx_strand_id
1 'polypeptide(L)'
;MMWLLFFVRRYSAKLLYELEFHANGAAEEMSKRYVEILGDALKIEPSPANYLADIDDGFYVYSYLRSWAFEAQLRDHLRTRFGTDWFASREAGSLLQELWAEGQRPTADELLEEVTGAKLEMEAVADRVRESLA
;
A
#
# COMPACT_ATOMS: atom_id res chain seq x y z
N MET A 1 10.00 -9.64 -0.84
CA MET A 1 10.49 -9.17 -2.15
C MET A 1 9.45 -9.39 -3.25
N MET A 2 9.22 -10.62 -3.73
CA MET A 2 8.09 -10.94 -4.64
C MET A 2 6.70 -10.67 -4.03
N TRP A 3 6.61 -10.77 -2.70
CA TRP A 3 5.41 -10.49 -1.92
C TRP A 3 4.83 -9.08 -2.17
N LEU A 4 5.65 -8.03 -2.19
CA LEU A 4 5.15 -6.66 -2.34
C LEU A 4 4.48 -6.46 -3.71
N LEU A 5 5.08 -7.01 -4.78
CA LEU A 5 4.49 -6.97 -6.11
C LEU A 5 3.12 -7.65 -6.16
N PHE A 6 2.99 -8.83 -5.55
CA PHE A 6 1.72 -9.53 -5.45
C PHE A 6 0.67 -8.69 -4.71
N PHE A 7 1.03 -8.15 -3.55
CA PHE A 7 0.11 -7.40 -2.71
C PHE A 7 -0.30 -6.06 -3.32
N VAL A 8 0.61 -5.32 -3.94
CA VAL A 8 0.27 -4.07 -4.65
C VAL A 8 -0.71 -4.36 -5.78
N ARG A 9 -0.44 -5.37 -6.63
CA ARG A 9 -1.38 -5.77 -7.69
C ARG A 9 -2.74 -6.17 -7.12
N ARG A 10 -2.74 -6.99 -6.08
CA ARG A 10 -3.96 -7.46 -5.43
C ARG A 10 -4.78 -6.31 -4.84
N TYR A 11 -4.13 -5.39 -4.14
CA TYR A 11 -4.82 -4.32 -3.42
C TYR A 11 -5.27 -3.22 -4.36
N SER A 12 -4.53 -2.94 -5.44
CA SER A 12 -5.00 -2.06 -6.51
C SER A 12 -6.23 -2.65 -7.21
N ALA A 13 -6.22 -3.95 -7.55
CA ALA A 13 -7.37 -4.62 -8.15
C ALA A 13 -8.57 -4.66 -7.21
N LYS A 14 -8.34 -4.96 -5.93
CA LYS A 14 -9.38 -5.00 -4.91
C LYS A 14 -9.99 -3.61 -4.67
N LEU A 15 -9.19 -2.54 -4.68
CA LEU A 15 -9.71 -1.17 -4.59
C LEU A 15 -10.65 -0.85 -5.77
N LEU A 16 -10.27 -1.22 -6.99
CA LEU A 16 -11.13 -1.03 -8.18
C LEU A 16 -12.44 -1.82 -8.06
N TYR A 17 -12.36 -3.07 -7.58
CA TYR A 17 -13.52 -3.90 -7.33
C TYR A 17 -14.43 -3.32 -6.24
N GLU A 18 -13.88 -2.89 -5.09
CA GLU A 18 -14.64 -2.27 -3.99
C GLU A 18 -15.35 -1.00 -4.46
N LEU A 19 -14.66 -0.13 -5.21
CA LEU A 19 -15.27 1.08 -5.79
C LEU A 19 -16.44 0.73 -6.73
N GLU A 20 -16.28 -0.29 -7.58
CA GLU A 20 -17.34 -0.74 -8.47
C GLU A 20 -18.50 -1.38 -7.69
N PHE A 21 -18.21 -2.19 -6.67
CA PHE A 21 -19.22 -2.84 -5.83
C PHE A 21 -20.06 -1.83 -5.07
N HIS A 22 -19.43 -0.84 -4.43
CA HIS A 22 -20.16 0.16 -3.64
C HIS A 22 -20.88 1.19 -4.51
N ALA A 23 -20.45 1.39 -5.76
CA ALA A 23 -21.16 2.23 -6.73
C ALA A 23 -22.39 1.52 -7.34
N ASN A 24 -22.34 0.20 -7.51
CA ASN A 24 -23.39 -0.60 -8.15
C ASN A 24 -24.25 -1.34 -7.12
N GLY A 25 -25.56 -1.11 -7.11
CA GLY A 25 -26.46 -1.76 -6.15
C GLY A 25 -26.81 -3.24 -6.43
N ALA A 26 -26.28 -3.85 -7.50
CA ALA A 26 -26.66 -5.19 -7.94
C ALA A 26 -25.56 -6.23 -7.65
N ALA A 27 -25.67 -6.92 -6.52
CA ALA A 27 -24.69 -7.90 -6.05
C ALA A 27 -24.49 -9.12 -6.99
N GLU A 28 -25.49 -9.45 -7.82
CA GLU A 28 -25.50 -10.65 -8.66
C GLU A 28 -24.38 -10.65 -9.71
N GLU A 29 -24.06 -9.48 -10.30
CA GLU A 29 -23.00 -9.35 -11.31
C GLU A 29 -21.60 -9.22 -10.69
N MET A 30 -21.53 -8.85 -9.40
CA MET A 30 -20.26 -8.53 -8.76
C MET A 30 -19.36 -9.75 -8.56
N SER A 31 -19.92 -10.94 -8.45
CA SER A 31 -19.14 -12.18 -8.40
C SER A 31 -18.31 -12.38 -9.67
N LYS A 32 -18.87 -12.10 -10.85
CA LYS A 32 -18.17 -12.17 -12.12
C LYS A 32 -17.11 -11.06 -12.24
N ARG A 33 -17.48 -9.83 -11.87
CA ARG A 33 -16.56 -8.68 -11.89
C ARG A 33 -15.36 -8.87 -10.97
N TYR A 34 -15.56 -9.48 -9.81
CA TYR A 34 -14.48 -9.88 -8.90
C TYR A 34 -13.46 -10.80 -9.59
N VAL A 35 -13.94 -11.85 -10.27
CA VAL A 35 -13.08 -12.79 -11.00
C VAL A 35 -12.33 -12.09 -12.14
N GLU A 36 -13.02 -11.23 -12.91
CA GLU A 36 -12.41 -10.49 -14.01
C GLU A 36 -11.30 -9.55 -13.54
N ILE A 37 -11.57 -8.69 -12.55
CA ILE A 37 -10.65 -7.65 -12.09
C ILE A 37 -9.43 -8.26 -11.37
N LEU A 38 -9.67 -9.15 -10.40
CA LEU A 38 -8.56 -9.75 -9.65
C LEU A 38 -7.82 -10.80 -10.48
N GLY A 39 -8.53 -11.57 -11.31
CA GLY A 39 -7.93 -12.55 -12.20
C GLY A 39 -6.98 -11.91 -13.20
N ASP A 40 -7.36 -10.79 -13.81
CA ASP A 40 -6.47 -10.05 -14.69
C ASP A 40 -5.25 -9.49 -13.95
N ALA A 41 -5.43 -8.89 -12.78
CA ALA A 41 -4.31 -8.31 -12.05
C ALA A 41 -3.32 -9.36 -11.51
N LEU A 42 -3.81 -10.49 -11.03
CA LEU A 42 -3.01 -11.53 -10.36
C LEU A 42 -2.53 -12.62 -11.32
N LYS A 43 -3.13 -12.72 -12.51
CA LYS A 43 -2.92 -13.81 -13.47
C LYS A 43 -3.21 -15.20 -12.86
N ILE A 44 -4.04 -15.22 -11.82
CA ILE A 44 -4.56 -16.39 -11.12
C ILE A 44 -6.05 -16.14 -10.90
N GLU A 45 -6.89 -17.07 -11.33
CA GLU A 45 -8.34 -16.95 -11.20
C GLU A 45 -8.75 -17.09 -9.72
N PRO A 46 -9.39 -16.10 -9.11
CA PRO A 46 -9.91 -16.22 -7.75
C PRO A 46 -11.25 -16.96 -7.76
N SER A 47 -11.63 -17.57 -6.64
CA SER A 47 -12.94 -18.21 -6.51
C SER A 47 -14.06 -17.15 -6.54
N PRO A 48 -15.08 -17.27 -7.42
CA PRO A 48 -16.21 -16.34 -7.47
C PRO A 48 -17.00 -16.31 -6.15
N ALA A 49 -16.95 -17.39 -5.35
CA ALA A 49 -17.63 -17.45 -4.06
C ALA A 49 -17.04 -16.50 -3.00
N ASN A 50 -15.82 -16.00 -3.20
CA ASN A 50 -15.14 -15.14 -2.24
C ASN A 50 -15.51 -13.66 -2.37
N TYR A 51 -16.27 -13.25 -3.39
CA TYR A 51 -16.49 -11.85 -3.74
C TYR A 51 -17.07 -10.98 -2.60
N LEU A 52 -17.88 -11.56 -1.71
CA LEU A 52 -18.41 -10.89 -0.51
C LEU A 52 -17.53 -11.05 0.72
N ALA A 53 -16.76 -12.13 0.81
CA ALA A 53 -15.85 -12.36 1.94
C ALA A 53 -14.57 -11.52 1.82
N ASP A 54 -14.24 -11.10 0.61
CA ASP A 54 -13.03 -10.36 0.26
C ASP A 54 -13.33 -8.88 -0.05
N ILE A 55 -14.35 -8.29 0.57
CA ILE A 55 -14.72 -6.88 0.46
C ILE A 55 -14.62 -6.18 1.83
N ASP A 56 -14.36 -4.88 1.82
CA ASP A 56 -14.29 -4.04 3.03
C ASP A 56 -14.88 -2.63 2.75
N ASP A 57 -15.97 -2.28 3.44
CA ASP A 57 -16.66 -0.98 3.27
C ASP A 57 -15.80 0.23 3.67
N GLY A 58 -14.73 0.00 4.43
CA GLY A 58 -13.78 1.02 4.87
C GLY A 58 -12.66 1.29 3.87
N PHE A 59 -12.66 0.62 2.71
CA PHE A 59 -11.57 0.66 1.74
C PHE A 59 -10.21 0.42 2.38
N TYR A 60 -10.12 -0.56 3.29
CA TYR A 60 -8.89 -0.82 4.04
C TYR A 60 -7.66 -1.07 3.14
N VAL A 61 -7.88 -1.57 1.93
CA VAL A 61 -6.84 -1.73 0.90
C VAL A 61 -6.18 -0.41 0.49
N TYR A 62 -6.93 0.70 0.49
CA TYR A 62 -6.40 2.03 0.19
C TYR A 62 -5.37 2.47 1.24
N SER A 63 -5.66 2.24 2.52
CA SER A 63 -4.74 2.54 3.62
C SER A 63 -3.42 1.77 3.49
N TYR A 64 -3.47 0.51 3.03
CA TYR A 64 -2.26 -0.29 2.77
C TYR A 64 -1.46 0.19 1.57
N LEU A 65 -2.13 0.56 0.46
CA LEU A 65 -1.44 1.11 -0.70
C LEU A 65 -0.67 2.38 -0.32
N ARG A 66 -1.30 3.27 0.46
CA ARG A 66 -0.65 4.49 0.97
C ARG A 66 0.47 4.19 1.94
N SER A 67 0.32 3.20 2.83
CA SER A 67 1.37 2.85 3.79
C SER A 67 2.62 2.28 3.12
N TRP A 68 2.48 1.52 2.03
CA TRP A 68 3.64 1.05 1.25
C TRP A 68 4.31 2.19 0.46
N ALA A 69 3.55 3.13 -0.08
CA ALA A 69 4.12 4.33 -0.71
C ALA A 69 4.91 5.17 0.33
N PHE A 70 4.31 5.38 1.50
CA PHE A 70 4.93 6.10 2.61
C PHE A 70 6.22 5.42 3.05
N GLU A 71 6.18 4.11 3.28
CA GLU A 71 7.35 3.37 3.73
C GLU A 71 8.44 3.29 2.65
N ALA A 72 8.10 3.36 1.36
CA ALA A 72 9.09 3.51 0.29
C ALA A 72 9.83 4.85 0.38
N GLN A 73 9.11 5.97 0.48
CA GLN A 73 9.73 7.30 0.56
C GLN A 73 10.46 7.53 1.88
N LEU A 74 9.90 7.07 3.01
CA LEU A 74 10.56 7.16 4.30
C LEU A 74 11.86 6.35 4.32
N ARG A 75 11.86 5.14 3.72
CA ARG A 75 13.09 4.35 3.59
C ARG A 75 14.15 5.07 2.77
N ASP A 76 13.77 5.69 1.66
CA ASP A 76 14.71 6.47 0.84
C ASP A 76 15.31 7.64 1.62
N HIS A 77 14.48 8.37 2.38
CA HIS A 77 14.95 9.43 3.27
C HIS A 77 15.95 8.91 4.30
N LEU A 78 15.64 7.80 4.97
CA LEU A 78 16.53 7.20 5.97
C LEU A 78 17.86 6.77 5.36
N ARG A 79 17.84 6.17 4.16
CA ARG A 79 19.05 5.78 3.43
C ARG A 79 19.89 6.99 3.04
N THR A 80 19.25 8.04 2.53
CA THR A 80 19.92 9.27 2.11
C THR A 80 20.54 10.01 3.30
N ARG A 81 19.83 10.07 4.43
CA ARG A 81 20.26 10.81 5.62
C ARG A 81 21.27 10.07 6.49
N PHE A 82 21.07 8.77 6.71
CA PHE A 82 21.83 7.97 7.68
C PHE A 82 22.69 6.87 7.04
N GLY A 83 22.65 6.73 5.71
CA GLY A 83 23.41 5.72 4.95
C GLY A 83 22.63 4.42 4.71
N THR A 84 23.22 3.51 3.91
CA THR A 84 22.57 2.24 3.53
C THR A 84 22.26 1.34 4.72
N ASP A 85 23.11 1.39 5.75
CA ASP A 85 22.93 0.64 7.00
C ASP A 85 22.24 1.48 8.09
N TRP A 86 21.34 2.39 7.69
CA TRP A 86 20.60 3.28 8.61
C TRP A 86 19.94 2.56 9.78
N PHE A 87 19.54 1.30 9.59
CA PHE A 87 18.92 0.48 10.64
C PHE A 87 19.87 0.18 11.82
N ALA A 88 21.17 0.37 11.65
CA ALA A 88 22.18 0.30 12.70
C ALA A 88 22.49 1.67 13.33
N SER A 89 21.98 2.77 12.78
CA SER A 89 22.17 4.13 13.33
C SER A 89 21.24 4.36 14.51
N ARG A 90 21.82 4.85 15.61
CA ARG A 90 21.05 5.26 16.80
C ARG A 90 20.15 6.45 16.49
N GLU A 91 20.63 7.37 15.67
CA GLU A 91 19.93 8.58 15.25
C GLU A 91 18.69 8.26 14.41
N ALA A 92 18.80 7.31 13.47
CA ALA A 92 17.64 6.81 12.72
C ALA A 92 16.61 6.16 13.64
N GLY A 93 17.07 5.36 14.62
CA GLY A 93 16.19 4.76 15.63
C GLY A 93 15.47 5.78 16.51
N SER A 94 16.17 6.85 16.94
CA SER A 94 15.56 7.96 17.69
C SER A 94 14.47 8.66 16.88
N LEU A 95 14.72 8.96 15.59
CA LEU A 95 13.71 9.54 14.71
C LEU A 95 12.46 8.65 14.63
N LEU A 96 12.61 7.34 14.41
CA LEU A 96 11.47 6.43 14.32
C LEU A 96 10.68 6.36 15.63
N GLN A 97 11.36 6.40 16.79
CA GLN A 97 10.70 6.42 18.08
C GLN A 97 9.86 7.69 18.29
N GLU A 98 10.37 8.85 17.87
CA GLU A 98 9.63 10.11 17.91
C GLU A 98 8.37 10.04 17.04
N LEU A 99 8.49 9.54 15.80
CA LEU A 99 7.34 9.38 14.91
C LEU A 99 6.31 8.38 15.48
N TRP A 100 6.75 7.28 16.08
CA TRP A 100 5.83 6.29 16.67
C TRP A 100 5.16 6.76 17.96
N ALA A 101 5.80 7.66 18.72
CA ALA A 101 5.22 8.23 19.93
C ALA A 101 3.95 9.04 19.64
N GLU A 102 3.78 9.53 18.41
CA GLU A 102 2.60 10.25 17.95
C GLU A 102 1.37 9.35 17.71
N GLY A 103 1.55 8.03 17.73
CA GLY A 103 0.48 7.07 17.53
C GLY A 103 -0.21 7.23 16.16
N GLN A 104 -1.55 7.33 16.18
CA GLN A 104 -2.36 7.51 14.97
C GLN A 104 -2.80 8.98 14.78
N ARG A 105 -2.20 9.92 15.50
CA ARG A 105 -2.56 11.34 15.39
C ARG A 105 -2.26 11.91 14.00
N PRO A 106 -1.04 11.76 13.44
CA PRO A 106 -0.74 12.26 12.10
C PRO A 106 -1.09 11.23 11.02
N THR A 107 -1.48 11.74 9.86
CA THR A 107 -1.62 10.97 8.63
C THR A 107 -0.26 10.63 8.01
N ALA A 108 -0.22 9.70 7.06
CA ALA A 108 1.00 9.37 6.33
C ALA A 108 1.59 10.58 5.58
N ASP A 109 0.73 11.44 5.04
CA ASP A 109 1.12 12.67 4.34
C ASP A 109 1.78 13.67 5.28
N GLU A 110 1.15 13.91 6.43
CA GLU A 110 1.68 14.83 7.45
C GLU A 110 3.01 14.32 7.99
N LEU A 111 3.12 13.02 8.30
CA LEU A 111 4.38 12.40 8.73
C LEU A 111 5.47 12.55 7.68
N LEU A 112 5.14 12.31 6.40
CA LEU A 112 6.13 12.37 5.34
C LEU A 112 6.60 13.80 5.08
N GLU A 113 5.66 14.74 5.07
CA GLU A 113 5.95 16.18 4.89
C GLU A 113 6.81 16.70 6.05
N GLU A 114 6.49 16.33 7.30
CA GLU A 114 7.27 16.72 8.48
C GLU A 114 8.72 16.23 8.42
N VAL A 115 8.93 14.96 8.02
CA VAL A 115 10.27 14.34 8.03
C VAL A 115 11.09 14.73 6.80
N THR A 116 10.44 14.88 5.64
CA THR A 116 11.13 14.95 4.34
C THR A 116 10.88 16.24 3.58
N GLY A 117 9.82 16.99 3.91
CA GLY A 117 9.30 18.10 3.11
C GLY A 117 8.62 17.68 1.80
N ALA A 118 8.50 16.39 1.52
CA ALA A 118 7.90 15.86 0.31
C ALA A 118 6.44 15.45 0.51
N LYS A 119 5.69 15.41 -0.61
CA LYS A 119 4.34 14.84 -0.64
C LYS A 119 4.39 13.33 -0.82
N LEU A 120 3.33 12.66 -0.35
CA LEU A 120 3.17 11.22 -0.56
C LEU A 120 2.89 10.93 -2.03
N GLU A 121 3.75 10.13 -2.65
CA GLU A 121 3.67 9.75 -4.06
C GLU A 121 3.45 8.25 -4.20
N MET A 122 2.31 7.87 -4.81
CA MET A 122 1.97 6.46 -4.97
C MET A 122 2.95 5.71 -5.90
N GLU A 123 3.65 6.39 -6.81
CA GLU A 123 4.66 5.76 -7.67
C GLU A 123 5.86 5.22 -6.86
N ALA A 124 6.11 5.74 -5.65
CA ALA A 124 7.24 5.31 -4.83
C ALA A 124 7.18 3.82 -4.47
N VAL A 125 5.98 3.24 -4.31
CA VAL A 125 5.86 1.79 -4.10
C VAL A 125 6.21 1.00 -5.37
N ALA A 126 5.95 1.55 -6.56
CA ALA A 126 6.33 0.90 -7.82
C ALA A 126 7.85 0.88 -8.00
N ASP A 127 8.54 1.98 -7.69
CA ASP A 127 10.01 2.04 -7.70
C ASP A 127 10.62 1.04 -6.74
N ARG A 128 10.10 0.97 -5.51
CA ARG A 128 10.51 -0.04 -4.52
C ARG A 128 10.34 -1.48 -5.03
N VAL A 129 9.24 -1.75 -5.72
CA VAL A 129 9.01 -3.07 -6.33
C VAL A 129 10.07 -3.35 -7.41
N ARG A 130 10.37 -2.37 -8.27
CA ARG A 130 11.37 -2.50 -9.35
C ARG A 130 12.78 -2.74 -8.84
N GLU A 131 13.21 -2.05 -7.77
CA GLU A 131 14.51 -2.26 -7.12
C GLU A 131 14.77 -3.73 -6.77
N SER A 132 13.69 -4.46 -6.52
CA SER A 132 13.72 -5.82 -6.02
C SER A 132 13.67 -6.90 -7.11
N LEU A 133 13.45 -6.47 -8.35
CA LEU A 133 13.42 -7.29 -9.56
C LEU A 133 14.72 -7.17 -10.38
N ALA A 134 15.54 -6.16 -10.09
CA ALA A 134 16.87 -5.95 -10.66
C ALA A 134 17.92 -6.83 -9.95
#